data_AF-A0A8T4FQK8-F1
#
_entry.id   AF-A0A8T4FQK8-F1
#
_cell.length_a   1.000
_cell.length_b   1.000
_cell.length_c   1.000
_cell.angle_alpha   90.00
_cell.angle_beta   90.00
_cell.angle_gamma   90.00
#
_symmetry.space_group_name_H-M   'P 1'
#
loop_
_entity.id
_entity.type
_entity.pdbx_description
1 polymer ?
#
loop_
_entity_poly.entity_id
_entity_poly.type
_entity_poly.pdbx_seq_one_letter_code
_entity_poly.pdbx_strand_id
1 'polypeptide(L)'
;MTVESYFHVEDDTYCYPGTDVLCKLLGIRDGMQLSLVEAQIATAEMERLDEEPVVGCFDSDHLKEIHRRIFRRIYHWAGEFRTVEISKGIPFCYCANIERELNAVLGRLRDEDCLRGTQSRDEMARRLSYYMSELNAVHPFREGNGRAQRKFIQQIAS
;
A
#
# COMPACT_ATOMS: atom_id res chain seq x y z
N MET A 1 0.94 -19.61 -18.34
CA MET A 1 1.59 -19.30 -17.04
C MET A 1 0.45 -18.90 -16.12
N THR A 2 -0.03 -19.85 -15.31
CA THR A 2 -1.14 -19.64 -14.39
C THR A 2 -0.68 -18.70 -13.29
N VAL A 3 -1.31 -17.53 -13.19
CA VAL A 3 -1.17 -16.65 -12.03
C VAL A 3 -1.72 -17.47 -10.86
N GLU A 4 -0.87 -17.87 -9.91
CA GLU A 4 -1.33 -18.58 -8.71
C GLU A 4 -2.36 -17.70 -8.01
N SER A 5 -3.59 -18.22 -7.97
CA SER A 5 -4.73 -17.59 -7.32
C SER A 5 -4.47 -17.49 -5.82
N TYR A 6 -4.71 -16.32 -5.26
CA TYR A 6 -4.78 -16.09 -3.82
C TYR A 6 -5.62 -17.20 -3.14
N PHE A 7 -5.11 -17.81 -2.07
CA PHE A 7 -5.90 -18.67 -1.19
C PHE A 7 -6.88 -17.76 -0.42
N HIS A 8 -8.18 -17.86 -0.71
CA HIS A 8 -9.20 -17.04 -0.07
C HIS A 8 -10.03 -17.90 0.91
N VAL A 9 -10.01 -17.52 2.19
CA VAL A 9 -11.22 -17.61 3.02
C VAL A 9 -12.23 -16.64 2.37
N GLU A 10 -13.51 -17.00 2.27
CA GLU A 10 -14.54 -16.10 1.71
C GLU A 10 -14.38 -14.69 2.28
N ASP A 11 -14.10 -13.72 1.41
CA ASP A 11 -13.81 -12.33 1.75
C ASP A 11 -15.06 -11.48 1.51
N ASP A 12 -16.09 -11.71 2.32
CA ASP A 12 -17.33 -10.93 2.30
C ASP A 12 -17.15 -9.50 2.85
N THR A 13 -15.94 -9.18 3.33
CA THR A 13 -15.60 -7.86 3.84
C THR A 13 -15.25 -6.91 2.71
N TYR A 14 -14.42 -7.36 1.77
CA TYR A 14 -13.88 -6.51 0.71
C TYR A 14 -14.36 -6.85 -0.69
N CYS A 15 -14.92 -8.05 -0.91
CA CYS A 15 -15.40 -8.50 -2.22
C CYS A 15 -16.93 -8.44 -2.32
N TYR A 16 -17.48 -8.46 -3.55
CA TYR A 16 -18.91 -8.65 -3.74
C TYR A 16 -19.31 -10.07 -3.29
N PRO A 17 -20.48 -10.26 -2.65
CA PRO A 17 -20.90 -11.56 -2.12
C PRO A 17 -20.83 -12.66 -3.18
N GLY A 18 -20.19 -13.79 -2.82
CA GLY A 18 -20.02 -14.94 -3.72
C GLY A 18 -19.02 -14.73 -4.86
N THR A 19 -18.17 -13.70 -4.79
CA THR A 19 -17.13 -13.43 -5.78
C THR A 19 -15.79 -13.11 -5.11
N ASP A 20 -14.70 -13.18 -5.89
CA ASP A 20 -13.36 -12.70 -5.53
C ASP A 20 -13.10 -11.25 -6.01
N VAL A 21 -14.15 -10.57 -6.49
CA VAL A 21 -14.05 -9.22 -7.07
C VAL A 21 -14.19 -8.18 -5.97
N LEU A 22 -13.15 -7.37 -5.76
CA LEU A 22 -13.16 -6.27 -4.80
C LEU A 22 -14.30 -5.27 -5.06
N CYS A 23 -15.03 -4.93 -4.00
CA CYS A 23 -16.04 -3.89 -3.97
C CYS A 23 -15.41 -2.52 -4.25
N LYS A 24 -15.91 -1.82 -5.26
CA LYS A 24 -15.41 -0.51 -5.71
C LYS A 24 -16.54 0.53 -5.74
N LEU A 25 -16.20 1.79 -5.47
CA LEU A 25 -17.13 2.94 -5.46
C LEU A 25 -17.55 3.42 -6.87
N LEU A 26 -17.10 2.73 -7.92
CA LEU A 26 -17.18 3.23 -9.31
C LEU A 26 -18.50 2.87 -10.01
N GLY A 27 -19.35 2.01 -9.43
CA GLY A 27 -20.64 1.62 -10.03
C GLY A 27 -20.52 0.87 -11.37
N ILE A 28 -19.30 0.52 -11.80
CA ILE A 28 -19.01 -0.19 -13.06
C ILE A 28 -19.04 -1.70 -12.79
N ARG A 29 -19.73 -2.45 -13.65
CA ARG A 29 -19.88 -3.93 -13.54
C ARG A 29 -19.03 -4.72 -14.56
N ASP A 30 -18.45 -4.04 -15.55
CA ASP A 30 -17.52 -4.66 -16.50
C ASP A 30 -16.11 -4.71 -15.90
N GLY A 31 -15.56 -5.92 -15.71
CA GLY A 31 -14.29 -6.12 -15.01
C GLY A 31 -13.07 -5.50 -15.71
N MET A 32 -13.04 -5.47 -17.06
CA MET A 32 -11.92 -4.87 -17.80
C MET A 32 -11.95 -3.36 -17.70
N GLN A 33 -13.12 -2.75 -17.95
CA GLN A 33 -13.32 -1.31 -17.82
C GLN A 33 -13.07 -0.86 -16.37
N LEU A 34 -13.52 -1.63 -15.40
CA LEU A 34 -13.31 -1.35 -13.98
C LEU A 34 -11.82 -1.31 -13.63
N SER A 35 -11.03 -2.23 -14.17
CA SER A 35 -9.58 -2.29 -13.94
C SER A 35 -8.86 -1.12 -14.61
N LEU A 36 -9.26 -0.76 -15.83
CA LEU A 36 -8.70 0.38 -16.55
C LEU A 36 -9.00 1.71 -15.81
N VAL A 37 -10.24 1.91 -15.39
CA VAL A 37 -10.65 3.14 -14.68
C VAL A 37 -9.97 3.23 -13.31
N GLU A 38 -9.84 2.11 -12.58
CA GLU A 38 -9.07 2.07 -11.33
C GLU A 38 -7.63 2.55 -11.56
N ALA A 39 -6.95 2.00 -12.57
CA ALA A 39 -5.58 2.36 -12.88
C ALA A 39 -5.46 3.84 -13.25
N GLN A 40 -6.36 4.37 -14.07
CA GLN A 40 -6.39 5.77 -14.46
C GLN A 40 -6.57 6.71 -13.26
N ILE A 41 -7.52 6.41 -12.38
CA ILE A 41 -7.75 7.20 -11.16
C ILE A 41 -6.51 7.15 -10.26
N ALA A 42 -5.99 5.95 -9.99
CA ALA A 42 -4.83 5.80 -9.12
C ALA A 42 -3.59 6.54 -9.66
N THR A 43 -3.33 6.48 -10.96
CA THR A 43 -2.24 7.22 -11.61
C THR A 43 -2.42 8.72 -11.45
N ALA A 44 -3.61 9.26 -11.75
CA ALA A 44 -3.87 10.69 -11.62
C ALA A 44 -3.74 11.19 -10.16
N GLU A 45 -4.21 10.42 -9.18
CA GLU A 45 -4.04 10.80 -7.77
C GLU A 45 -2.57 10.64 -7.29
N MET A 46 -1.81 9.71 -7.87
CA MET A 46 -0.37 9.58 -7.64
C MET A 46 0.42 10.77 -8.20
N GLU A 47 0.06 11.28 -9.38
CA GLU A 47 0.65 12.50 -9.96
C GLU A 47 0.35 13.73 -9.09
N ARG A 48 -0.89 13.85 -8.58
CA ARG A 48 -1.23 14.91 -7.62
C ARG A 48 -0.43 14.84 -6.34
N LEU A 49 -0.06 13.65 -5.88
CA LEU A 49 0.83 13.48 -4.73
C LEU A 49 2.28 13.90 -5.00
N ASP A 50 2.71 13.95 -6.26
CA ASP A 50 4.02 14.51 -6.62
C ASP A 50 4.00 16.04 -6.54
N GLU A 51 2.88 16.66 -6.93
CA GLU A 51 2.69 18.11 -6.85
C GLU A 51 2.41 18.59 -5.41
N GLU A 52 1.59 17.84 -4.68
CA GLU A 52 1.16 18.13 -3.31
C GLU A 52 1.40 16.90 -2.42
N PRO A 53 2.65 16.68 -1.98
CA PRO A 53 2.98 15.54 -1.13
C PRO A 53 2.25 15.61 0.21
N VAL A 54 2.07 14.46 0.83
CA VAL A 54 1.52 14.40 2.18
C VAL A 54 2.57 14.94 3.15
N VAL A 55 2.18 15.90 3.97
CA VAL A 55 3.02 16.41 5.06
C VAL A 55 2.84 15.48 6.25
N GLY A 56 3.85 14.66 6.53
CA GLY A 56 3.81 13.67 7.61
C GLY A 56 5.18 13.38 8.21
N CYS A 57 5.21 12.46 9.19
CA CYS A 57 6.41 12.14 9.99
C CYS A 57 6.97 10.74 9.70
N PHE A 58 6.70 10.22 8.49
CA PHE A 58 7.04 8.86 8.07
C PHE A 58 6.57 7.79 9.08
N ASP A 59 5.37 7.97 9.61
CA ASP A 59 4.65 7.05 10.48
C ASP A 59 3.53 6.32 9.73
N SER A 60 2.78 5.49 10.46
CA SER A 60 1.67 4.72 9.92
C SER A 60 0.59 5.64 9.35
N ASP A 61 0.27 6.75 10.03
CA ASP A 61 -0.73 7.71 9.58
C ASP A 61 -0.32 8.38 8.26
N HIS A 62 0.97 8.70 8.09
CA HIS A 62 1.48 9.19 6.81
C HIS A 62 1.25 8.15 5.68
N LEU A 63 1.57 6.88 5.91
CA LEU A 63 1.36 5.82 4.91
C LEU A 63 -0.14 5.60 4.63
N LYS A 64 -0.99 5.62 5.66
CA LYS A 64 -2.46 5.54 5.56
C LYS A 64 -3.01 6.70 4.74
N GLU A 65 -2.53 7.92 4.96
CA GLU A 65 -2.98 9.12 4.25
C GLU A 65 -2.57 9.08 2.76
N ILE A 66 -1.35 8.64 2.45
CA ILE A 66 -0.93 8.40 1.05
C ILE A 66 -1.87 7.40 0.39
N HIS A 67 -2.11 6.26 1.03
CA HIS A 67 -3.01 5.24 0.51
C HIS A 67 -4.43 5.80 0.31
N ARG A 68 -4.95 6.54 1.30
CA ARG A 68 -6.26 7.19 1.21
C ARG A 68 -6.34 8.15 0.03
N ARG A 69 -5.36 9.03 -0.17
CA ARG A 69 -5.37 9.99 -1.29
C ARG A 69 -5.40 9.29 -2.65
N ILE A 70 -4.66 8.20 -2.81
CA ILE A 70 -4.66 7.42 -4.05
C ILE A 70 -6.00 6.71 -4.28
N PHE A 71 -6.59 6.14 -3.23
CA PHE A 71 -7.67 5.15 -3.38
C PHE A 71 -9.06 5.57 -2.88
N ARG A 72 -9.23 6.74 -2.24
CA ARG A 72 -10.52 7.19 -1.66
C ARG A 72 -11.69 7.28 -2.64
N ARG A 73 -11.39 7.36 -3.94
CA ARG A 73 -12.40 7.38 -5.02
C ARG A 73 -12.71 5.99 -5.59
N ILE A 74 -11.96 4.98 -5.16
CA ILE A 74 -11.98 3.62 -5.69
C ILE A 74 -12.53 2.67 -4.62
N TYR A 75 -11.99 2.72 -3.40
CA TYR A 75 -12.31 1.81 -2.31
C TYR A 75 -12.86 2.57 -1.09
N HIS A 76 -13.88 2.01 -0.45
CA HIS A 76 -14.47 2.59 0.77
C HIS A 76 -13.54 2.50 1.98
N TRP A 77 -12.64 1.51 1.99
CA TRP A 77 -11.64 1.25 3.03
C TRP A 77 -10.31 1.96 2.77
N ALA A 78 -10.26 2.89 1.81
CA ALA A 78 -9.01 3.56 1.45
C ALA A 78 -8.39 4.25 2.67
N GLY A 79 -7.18 3.82 3.03
CA GLY A 79 -6.44 4.35 4.17
C GLY A 79 -6.55 3.47 5.40
N GLU A 80 -7.38 2.42 5.40
CA GLU A 80 -7.53 1.50 6.52
C GLU A 80 -6.73 0.22 6.33
N PHE A 81 -6.20 -0.31 7.43
CA PHE A 81 -5.54 -1.61 7.41
C PHE A 81 -6.52 -2.72 7.09
N ARG A 82 -6.03 -3.76 6.43
CA ARG A 82 -6.83 -4.94 6.14
C ARG A 82 -7.16 -5.71 7.43
N THR A 83 -8.33 -6.32 7.45
CA THR A 83 -8.80 -7.20 8.53
C THR A 83 -8.82 -8.67 8.14
N VAL A 84 -8.49 -8.99 6.87
CA VAL A 84 -8.42 -10.35 6.34
C VAL A 84 -6.97 -10.73 6.03
N GLU A 85 -6.68 -12.02 6.05
CA GLU A 85 -5.37 -12.54 5.67
C GLU A 85 -5.22 -12.63 4.16
N ILE A 86 -4.01 -12.31 3.67
CA ILE A 86 -3.66 -12.34 2.26
C ILE A 86 -2.27 -12.93 2.08
N SER A 87 -2.03 -13.50 0.90
CA SER A 87 -0.75 -14.13 0.52
C SER A 87 -0.46 -13.88 -0.95
N LYS A 88 0.81 -13.85 -1.35
CA LYS A 88 1.19 -13.85 -2.78
C LYS A 88 2.30 -14.85 -2.98
N GLY A 89 1.93 -16.11 -3.21
CA GLY A 89 2.82 -17.27 -3.08
C GLY A 89 3.13 -17.61 -1.62
N ILE A 90 3.52 -16.61 -0.83
CA ILE A 90 3.73 -16.70 0.62
C ILE A 90 2.77 -15.79 1.41
N PRO A 91 2.36 -16.16 2.64
CA PRO A 91 1.57 -15.30 3.51
C PRO A 91 2.29 -14.00 3.87
N PHE A 92 1.54 -12.90 3.94
CA PHE A 92 2.02 -11.65 4.54
C PHE A 92 1.81 -11.64 6.07
N CYS A 93 2.19 -10.56 6.74
CA CYS A 93 2.00 -10.38 8.19
C CYS A 93 0.55 -10.67 8.63
N TYR A 94 0.31 -11.35 9.75
CA TYR A 94 -1.06 -11.53 10.25
C TYR A 94 -1.74 -10.19 10.53
N CYS A 95 -3.02 -10.04 10.19
CA CYS A 95 -3.72 -8.75 10.26
C CYS A 95 -3.70 -8.15 11.67
N ALA A 96 -3.81 -8.99 12.70
CA ALA A 96 -3.72 -8.62 14.11
C ALA A 96 -2.37 -8.00 14.51
N ASN A 97 -1.31 -8.22 13.73
CA ASN A 97 0.04 -7.74 14.01
C ASN A 97 0.46 -6.55 13.12
N ILE A 98 -0.35 -6.17 12.11
CA ILE A 98 0.02 -5.15 11.12
C ILE A 98 0.50 -3.87 11.78
N GLU A 99 -0.27 -3.32 12.72
CA GLU A 99 0.06 -2.05 13.36
C GLU A 99 1.38 -2.12 14.14
N ARG A 100 1.57 -3.19 14.92
CA ARG A 100 2.79 -3.42 15.68
C ARG A 100 4.01 -3.53 14.77
N GLU A 101 3.94 -4.37 13.75
CA GLU A 101 5.08 -4.64 12.86
C GLU A 101 5.40 -3.43 11.97
N LEU A 102 4.36 -2.75 11.46
CA LEU A 102 4.54 -1.50 10.71
C LEU A 102 5.23 -0.45 11.56
N ASN A 103 4.76 -0.23 12.79
CA ASN A 103 5.35 0.74 13.71
C ASN A 103 6.79 0.37 14.09
N ALA A 104 7.13 -0.92 14.16
CA ALA A 104 8.50 -1.35 14.38
C ALA A 104 9.42 -1.03 13.18
N VAL A 105 8.96 -1.27 11.94
CA VAL A 105 9.70 -0.92 10.71
C VAL A 105 9.91 0.59 10.62
N LEU A 106 8.85 1.37 10.82
CA LEU A 106 8.90 2.83 10.75
C LEU A 106 9.67 3.44 11.92
N GLY A 107 9.67 2.80 13.09
CA GLY A 107 10.54 3.15 14.22
C GLY A 107 12.01 3.07 13.82
N ARG A 108 12.44 1.95 13.22
CA ARG A 108 13.82 1.82 12.71
C ARG A 108 14.16 2.87 11.65
N LEU A 109 13.22 3.26 10.80
CA LEU A 109 13.42 4.32 9.81
C LEU A 109 13.67 5.68 10.47
N ARG A 110 12.89 6.01 11.51
CA ARG A 110 13.05 7.25 12.27
C ARG A 110 14.33 7.27 13.09
N ASP A 111 14.75 6.14 13.65
CA ASP A 111 16.03 6.01 14.36
C ASP A 111 17.23 6.28 13.43
N GLU A 112 17.05 6.08 12.11
CA GLU A 112 18.01 6.44 11.06
C GLU A 112 17.78 7.85 10.48
N ASP A 113 17.10 8.75 11.22
CA ASP A 113 16.75 10.12 10.81
C ASP A 113 16.07 10.18 9.43
N CYS A 114 15.23 9.18 9.13
CA CYS A 114 14.57 9.04 7.83
C CYS A 114 15.56 9.14 6.65
N LEU A 115 16.78 8.65 6.82
CA LEU A 115 17.85 8.62 5.81
C LEU A 115 18.33 9.99 5.31
N ARG A 116 17.97 11.09 5.98
CA ARG A 116 18.37 12.46 5.57
C ARG A 116 19.89 12.66 5.54
N GLY A 117 20.63 11.94 6.37
CA GLY A 117 22.09 11.97 6.43
C GLY A 117 22.81 11.12 5.39
N THR A 118 22.10 10.34 4.56
CA THR A 118 22.71 9.39 3.64
C THR A 118 23.23 10.07 2.37
N GLN A 119 24.56 10.26 2.28
CA GLN A 119 25.19 10.95 1.15
C GLN A 119 25.48 10.06 -0.07
N SER A 120 25.76 8.77 0.15
CA SER A 120 26.08 7.84 -0.93
C SER A 120 24.79 7.35 -1.61
N ARG A 121 24.74 7.44 -2.94
CA ARG A 121 23.62 6.90 -3.73
C ARG A 121 23.48 5.39 -3.55
N ASP A 122 24.59 4.68 -3.43
CA ASP A 122 24.57 3.22 -3.25
C ASP A 122 24.05 2.83 -1.85
N GLU A 123 24.43 3.60 -0.82
CA GLU A 123 23.86 3.41 0.52
C GLU A 123 22.36 3.75 0.53
N MET A 124 21.96 4.87 -0.07
CA MET A 124 20.56 5.26 -0.18
C MET A 124 19.74 4.17 -0.88
N ALA A 125 20.20 3.68 -2.03
CA ALA A 125 19.53 2.60 -2.75
C ALA A 125 19.41 1.32 -1.90
N ARG A 126 20.46 0.94 -1.16
CA ARG A 126 20.42 -0.21 -0.26
C ARG A 126 19.41 -0.02 0.88
N ARG A 127 19.41 1.15 1.54
CA ARG A 127 18.50 1.44 2.65
C ARG A 127 17.04 1.53 2.20
N LEU A 128 16.77 2.23 1.09
CA LEU A 128 15.41 2.30 0.53
C LEU A 128 14.91 0.92 0.08
N SER A 129 15.77 0.09 -0.50
CA SER A 129 15.43 -1.30 -0.86
C SER A 129 15.11 -2.15 0.37
N TYR A 130 15.87 -1.98 1.46
CA TYR A 130 15.59 -2.62 2.74
C TYR A 130 14.20 -2.22 3.26
N TYR A 131 13.92 -0.92 3.43
CA TYR A 131 12.61 -0.47 3.94
C TYR A 131 11.45 -0.82 3.01
N MET A 132 11.64 -0.78 1.69
CA MET A 132 10.63 -1.24 0.73
C MET A 132 10.30 -2.72 0.95
N SER A 133 11.31 -3.56 1.19
CA SER A 133 11.13 -4.99 1.43
C SER A 133 10.41 -5.26 2.76
N GLU A 134 10.81 -4.55 3.82
CA GLU A 134 10.17 -4.67 5.14
C GLU A 134 8.70 -4.22 5.11
N LEU A 135 8.41 -3.07 4.48
CA LEU A 135 7.04 -2.59 4.30
C LEU A 135 6.21 -3.57 3.46
N ASN A 136 6.80 -4.15 2.41
CA ASN A 136 6.14 -5.14 1.57
C ASN A 136 5.82 -6.44 2.34
N ALA A 137 6.64 -6.85 3.30
CA ALA A 137 6.37 -8.00 4.16
C ALA A 137 5.18 -7.75 5.12
N VAL A 138 5.04 -6.51 5.63
CA VAL A 138 3.89 -6.12 6.45
C VAL A 138 2.60 -6.12 5.62
N HIS A 139 2.64 -5.55 4.41
CA HIS A 139 1.51 -5.53 3.46
C HIS A 139 0.19 -5.05 4.10
N PRO A 140 0.16 -3.81 4.64
CA PRO A 140 -0.87 -3.39 5.60
C PRO A 140 -2.28 -3.21 5.00
N PHE A 141 -2.42 -3.01 3.69
CA PHE A 141 -3.70 -2.72 3.03
C PHE A 141 -4.24 -3.94 2.27
N ARG A 142 -5.54 -3.92 1.96
CA ARG A 142 -6.18 -5.03 1.20
C ARG A 142 -5.75 -5.08 -0.28
N GLU A 143 -5.56 -3.92 -0.88
CA GLU A 143 -5.04 -3.72 -2.25
C GLU A 143 -4.36 -2.35 -2.29
N GLY A 144 -3.43 -2.12 -3.22
CA GLY A 144 -2.78 -0.82 -3.39
C GLY A 144 -1.45 -0.64 -2.64
N ASN A 145 -0.99 -1.66 -1.91
CA ASN A 145 0.25 -1.62 -1.10
C ASN A 145 1.46 -1.11 -1.88
N GLY A 146 1.79 -1.71 -3.03
CA GLY A 146 2.97 -1.32 -3.80
C GLY A 146 2.91 0.11 -4.35
N ARG A 147 1.71 0.64 -4.65
CA ARG A 147 1.53 2.03 -5.11
C ARG A 147 1.75 3.01 -3.95
N ALA A 148 1.15 2.75 -2.79
CA ALA A 148 1.33 3.57 -1.60
C ALA A 148 2.78 3.55 -1.08
N GLN A 149 3.40 2.36 -0.99
CA GLN A 149 4.79 2.20 -0.54
C GLN A 149 5.79 2.91 -1.45
N ARG A 150 5.60 2.85 -2.78
CA ARG A 150 6.44 3.61 -3.73
C ARG A 150 6.36 5.11 -3.49
N LYS A 151 5.16 5.67 -3.28
CA LYS A 151 4.99 7.10 -2.99
C LYS A 151 5.58 7.49 -1.64
N PHE A 152 5.40 6.66 -0.61
CA PHE A 152 6.00 6.86 0.71
C PHE A 152 7.53 6.90 0.63
N ILE A 153 8.15 5.93 -0.03
CA ILE A 153 9.60 5.85 -0.23
C ILE A 153 10.13 6.99 -1.11
N GLN A 154 9.38 7.38 -2.15
CA GLN A 154 9.74 8.51 -3.02
C GLN A 154 9.83 9.82 -2.22
N GLN A 155 8.91 10.06 -1.28
CA GLN A 155 8.95 11.25 -0.43
C GLN A 155 10.11 11.26 0.59
N ILE A 156 10.68 10.10 0.93
CA ILE A 156 11.92 10.04 1.73
C ILE A 156 13.13 10.50 0.90
N ALA A 157 13.13 10.14 -0.38
CA ALA A 157 14.23 10.41 -1.31
C ALA A 157 14.16 11.79 -1.98
N SER A 158 13.12 12.58 -1.70
CA SER A 158 12.88 13.93 -2.27
C SER A 158 13.47 15.00 -1.37
#